data_AF-A0A352B3P7-F1
#
_entry.id   AF-A0A352B3P7-F1
#
_cell.length_a   1.000
_cell.length_b   1.000
_cell.length_c   1.000
_cell.angle_alpha   90.00
_cell.angle_beta   90.00
_cell.angle_gamma   90.00
#
_symmetry.space_group_name_H-M   'P 1'
#
loop_
_entity.id
_entity.type
_entity.pdbx_description
1 polymer ?
#
loop_
_entity_poly.entity_id
_entity_poly.type
_entity_poly.pdbx_seq_one_letter_code
_entity_poly.pdbx_strand_id
1 'polypeptide(L)' 'MPIHLLFGIHCHQPVGNFDSVLEREVGRAYAPFLEVAEAFPDFHFSAHYSGWLLAWIGDHYPAVLDRLARLVAR' A
#
# COMPACT_ATOMS: atom_id res chain seq x y z
N MET A 1 -18.63 -4.17 -26.55
CA MET A 1 -18.52 -4.37 -25.09
C MET A 1 -17.20 -3.75 -24.63
N PRO A 2 -17.17 -3.02 -23.52
CA PRO A 2 -15.92 -2.58 -22.93
C PRO A 2 -15.11 -3.78 -22.43
N ILE A 3 -13.78 -3.65 -22.43
CA ILE A 3 -12.87 -4.62 -21.80
C ILE A 3 -12.79 -4.27 -20.31
N HIS A 4 -12.94 -5.27 -19.45
CA HIS A 4 -12.73 -5.10 -18.00
C HIS A 4 -11.24 -5.30 -17.68
N LEU A 5 -10.67 -4.33 -16.96
CA LEU A 5 -9.31 -4.44 -16.41
C LEU A 5 -9.40 -4.66 -14.90
N LEU A 6 -8.71 -5.69 -14.41
CA LEU A 6 -8.47 -5.90 -12.99
C LEU A 6 -7.02 -5.58 -12.69
N PHE A 7 -6.77 -4.58 -11.84
CA PHE A 7 -5.44 -4.19 -11.41
C PHE A 7 -5.23 -4.58 -9.95
N GLY A 8 -4.11 -5.25 -9.65
CA GLY A 8 -3.81 -5.72 -8.30
C GLY A 8 -2.34 -5.60 -7.94
N ILE A 9 -2.06 -5.30 -6.67
CA ILE A 9 -0.70 -5.26 -6.12
C ILE A 9 -0.53 -6.26 -4.97
N HIS A 10 0.69 -6.76 -4.81
CA HIS A 10 1.10 -7.63 -3.72
C HIS A 10 2.33 -7.03 -3.02
N CYS A 11 2.14 -6.62 -1.78
CA CYS A 11 3.16 -6.01 -0.94
C CYS A 11 3.49 -6.97 0.21
N HIS A 12 4.71 -7.50 0.21
CA HIS A 12 5.15 -8.45 1.22
C HIS A 12 6.58 -8.13 1.64
N GLN A 13 6.85 -8.27 2.94
CA GLN A 13 8.21 -8.32 3.48
C GLN A 13 8.37 -9.55 4.36
N PRO A 14 9.50 -10.27 4.26
CA PRO A 14 9.82 -11.36 5.19
C PRO A 14 9.79 -10.85 6.65
N VAL A 15 9.31 -11.70 7.56
CA VAL A 15 9.32 -11.39 9.00
C VAL A 15 10.75 -11.17 9.47
N GLY A 16 10.98 -10.08 10.22
CA GLY A 16 12.30 -9.74 10.76
C GLY A 16 13.31 -9.23 9.73
N ASN A 17 12.87 -8.81 8.54
CA ASN A 17 13.74 -8.11 7.59
C ASN A 17 14.26 -6.78 8.19
N PHE A 18 15.36 -6.26 7.65
CA PHE A 18 16.01 -5.06 8.20
C PHE A 18 15.14 -3.82 8.05
N ASP A 19 15.05 -2.99 9.09
CA ASP A 19 14.25 -1.75 9.05
C ASP A 19 14.66 -0.85 7.88
N SER A 20 15.95 -0.76 7.56
CA SER A 20 16.44 0.03 6.41
C SER A 20 15.87 -0.44 5.06
N VAL A 21 15.53 -1.73 4.94
CA VAL A 21 14.84 -2.25 3.75
C VAL A 21 13.38 -1.81 3.79
N LEU A 22 12.69 -1.93 4.93
CA LEU A 22 11.29 -1.53 5.06
C LEU A 22 11.11 -0.02 4.84
N GLU A 23 11.91 0.82 5.47
CA GLU A 23 11.90 2.28 5.28
C GLU A 23 12.08 2.66 3.81
N ARG A 24 13.05 2.01 3.14
CA ARG A 24 13.29 2.21 1.71
C ARG A 24 12.08 1.83 0.88
N GLU A 25 11.46 0.67 1.13
CA GLU A 25 10.31 0.23 0.33
C GLU A 25 9.03 1.03 0.64
N VAL A 26 8.84 1.50 1.87
CA VAL A 26 7.78 2.47 2.19
C VAL A 26 7.95 3.74 1.36
N GLY A 27 9.16 4.32 1.36
CA GLY A 27 9.45 5.56 0.65
C GLY A 27 9.45 5.43 -0.88
N ARG A 28 9.73 4.23 -1.42
CA ARG A 28 9.84 4.02 -2.87
C ARG A 28 8.62 3.41 -3.52
N ALA A 29 7.85 2.61 -2.80
CA ALA A 29 6.78 1.82 -3.38
C ALA A 29 5.43 2.03 -2.67
N TYR A 30 5.35 1.79 -1.37
CA TYR A 30 4.05 1.72 -0.70
C TYR A 30 3.38 3.09 -0.55
N ALA A 31 4.10 4.09 -0.01
CA ALA A 31 3.54 5.41 0.20
C ALA A 31 3.28 6.16 -1.13
N PRO A 32 4.22 6.19 -2.10
CA PRO A 32 4.00 6.88 -3.38
C PRO A 32 2.85 6.28 -4.17
N PHE A 33 2.69 4.95 -4.18
CA PHE A 33 1.58 4.30 -4.88
C PHE A 33 0.24 4.76 -4.33
N LEU A 34 0.07 4.75 -3.00
CA LEU A 34 -1.18 5.15 -2.36
C LEU A 34 -1.44 6.65 -2.55
N GLU A 35 -0.41 7.50 -2.51
CA GLU A 35 -0.53 8.94 -2.77
C GLU A 35 -1.07 9.22 -4.16
N VAL A 36 -0.48 8.59 -5.18
CA VAL A 36 -0.93 8.74 -6.56
C VAL A 36 -2.34 8.16 -6.70
N ALA A 37 -2.63 6.97 -6.17
CA ALA A 37 -3.95 6.36 -6.26
C ALA A 37 -5.06 7.22 -5.61
N GLU A 38 -4.77 7.92 -4.51
CA GLU A 38 -5.69 8.85 -3.84
C GLU A 38 -6.06 10.05 -4.73
N ALA A 39 -5.16 10.47 -5.62
CA ALA A 39 -5.42 11.54 -6.59
C ALA A 39 -6.31 11.13 -7.78
N PHE A 40 -6.59 9.83 -7.97
CA PHE A 40 -7.47 9.31 -9.03
C PHE A 40 -8.65 8.53 -8.43
N PRO A 41 -9.76 9.21 -8.06
CA PRO A 41 -10.92 8.57 -7.41
C PRO A 41 -11.55 7.41 -8.21
N ASP A 42 -11.54 7.50 -9.54
CA ASP A 42 -12.11 6.48 -10.44
C ASP A 42 -11.17 5.29 -10.68
N PHE A 43 -9.92 5.34 -10.19
CA PHE A 43 -8.97 4.24 -10.32
C PHE A 43 -9.22 3.19 -9.24
N HIS A 44 -9.70 2.01 -9.64
CA HIS A 44 -9.93 0.88 -8.74
C HIS A 44 -8.80 -0.15 -8.83
N PHE A 45 -8.38 -0.67 -7.68
CA PHE A 45 -7.38 -1.73 -7.57
C PHE A 45 -7.63 -2.59 -6.34
N SER A 46 -7.08 -3.81 -6.37
CA SER A 46 -6.98 -4.67 -5.19
C SER A 46 -5.57 -4.63 -4.63
N ALA A 47 -5.42 -4.63 -3.31
CA ALA A 47 -4.12 -4.70 -2.67
C ALA A 47 -4.06 -5.82 -1.63
N HIS A 48 -2.97 -6.56 -1.66
CA HIS A 48 -2.61 -7.50 -0.62
C HIS A 48 -1.37 -7.00 0.12
N TYR A 49 -1.46 -6.90 1.45
CA TYR A 49 -0.32 -6.66 2.32
C TYR A 49 -0.13 -7.85 3.26
N SER A 50 1.11 -8.33 3.41
CA SER A 50 1.43 -9.30 4.46
C SER A 50 1.17 -8.67 5.84
N GLY A 51 0.59 -9.43 6.77
CA GLY A 51 0.18 -8.90 8.09
C GLY A 51 1.33 -8.24 8.86
N TRP A 52 2.52 -8.87 8.86
CA TRP A 52 3.72 -8.32 9.49
C TRP A 52 4.11 -6.95 8.92
N LEU A 53 4.18 -6.83 7.59
CA LEU A 53 4.47 -5.55 6.93
C LEU A 53 3.44 -4.48 7.31
N LEU A 54 2.15 -4.84 7.30
CA LEU A 54 1.08 -3.89 7.60
C LEU A 54 1.16 -3.38 9.05
N ALA A 55 1.45 -4.27 10.00
CA ALA A 55 1.68 -3.90 11.39
C ALA A 55 2.87 -2.95 11.53
N TRP A 56 4.01 -3.29 10.92
CA TRP A 56 5.21 -2.45 10.97
C TRP A 56 4.96 -1.06 10.35
N ILE A 57 4.24 -0.99 9.21
CA ILE A 57 3.83 0.30 8.60
C ILE A 57 2.93 1.09 9.55
N GLY A 58 2.00 0.43 10.24
CA GLY A 58 1.14 1.09 11.22
C GLY A 58 1.93 1.73 12.37
N ASP A 59 2.94 1.02 12.87
CA ASP A 59 3.76 1.50 13.98
C ASP A 59 4.72 2.64 13.58
N HIS A 60 5.30 2.59 12.37
CA HIS A 60 6.36 3.52 11.93
C HIS A 60 5.86 4.64 11.01
N TYR A 61 4.81 4.39 10.24
CA TYR A 61 4.25 5.30 9.23
C TYR A 61 2.72 5.34 9.29
N PRO A 62 2.11 5.71 10.43
CA PRO A 62 0.66 5.68 10.63
C PRO A 62 -0.11 6.46 9.55
N ALA A 63 0.44 7.58 9.05
CA ALA A 63 -0.16 8.35 7.97
C ALA A 63 -0.32 7.56 6.65
N VAL A 64 0.56 6.60 6.38
CA VAL A 64 0.46 5.70 5.21
C VAL A 64 -0.68 4.71 5.42
N LEU A 65 -0.81 4.15 6.62
CA LEU A 65 -1.92 3.26 6.97
C LEU A 65 -3.26 3.98 6.95
N ASP A 66 -3.31 5.22 7.47
CA ASP A 66 -4.51 6.06 7.41
C ASP A 66 -4.92 6.38 5.97
N ARG A 67 -3.95 6.62 5.07
CA ARG A 67 -4.22 6.79 3.64
C ARG A 67 -4.81 5.53 3.03
N LEU A 68 -4.25 4.37 3.34
CA LEU A 68 -4.80 3.09 2.89
C LEU A 68 -6.24 2.91 3.40
N ALA A 69 -6.53 3.24 4.67
CA ALA A 69 -7.88 3.16 5.22
C ALA A 69 -8.86 4.11 4.51
N ARG A 70 -8.45 5.34 4.17
CA ARG A 70 -9.28 6.27 3.37
C ARG A 70 -9.58 5.73 1.98
N LEU A 71 -8.60 5.12 1.32
CA LEU A 71 -8.77 4.50 0.00
C LEU A 71 -9.71 3.28 0.02
N VAL A 72 -9.84 2.59 1.16
CA VAL A 72 -10.80 1.49 1.36
C VAL A 72 -12.21 2.01 1.67
N ALA A 73 -12.30 3.13 2.40
CA ALA A 73 -13.58 3.71 2.81
C ALA A 73 -14.30 4.52 1.73
N ARG A 74 -13.62 4.81 0.61
CA ARG A 74 -14.18 5.58 -0.52
C ARG A 74 -15.14 4.77 -1.39
#